data_AF-A0A1U7CPW4-F1
#
_entry.id   AF-A0A1U7CPW4-F1
#
_cell.length_a   1.000
_cell.length_b   1.000
_cell.length_c   1.000
_cell.angle_alpha   90.00
_cell.angle_beta   90.00
_cell.angle_gamma   90.00
#
_symmetry.space_group_name_H-M   'P 1'
#
loop_
_entity.id
_entity.type
_entity.pdbx_description
1 polymer ?
#
loop_
_entity_poly.entity_id
_entity_poly.type
_entity_poly.pdbx_seq_one_letter_code
_entity_poly.pdbx_strand_id
1 'polypeptide(L)'
;MGSFRMIGSGVGAKETMKVVYQEKAFLRGTSVPSLTEEMRSARPATPADLDGWRDSLRNDMSRELDDPRWPRALIGVGSVHLVAFIVCQVLSEPVSRKDLRYLAIWFVELVGVFVAMRLLAGRHWIRRSAAVNLAAKLWTTFLILSFNVVALNSLIGIELPWFKPVWGTLSTFFLASLAWLFSPLFFIPAVQMWATGLLMAVLPDYAYLTYGVSWWIALLGVAVAIRRKHPQAA
;
A
#
# COMPACT_ATOMS: atom_id res chain seq x y z
N MET A 1 -12.96 -63.66 -47.47
CA MET A 1 -13.91 -62.55 -47.27
C MET A 1 -13.24 -61.50 -46.40
N GLY A 2 -13.12 -60.26 -46.87
CA GLY A 2 -12.51 -59.15 -46.10
C GLY A 2 -11.71 -58.20 -46.98
N SER A 3 -12.40 -57.39 -47.78
CA SER A 3 -11.85 -56.35 -48.65
C SER A 3 -11.41 -55.13 -47.82
N PHE A 4 -10.14 -54.73 -47.88
CA PHE A 4 -9.66 -53.46 -47.34
C PHE A 4 -9.42 -52.45 -48.47
N ARG A 5 -10.14 -51.34 -48.39
CA ARG A 5 -10.28 -50.28 -49.40
C ARG A 5 -9.35 -49.13 -49.04
N MET A 6 -8.44 -48.75 -49.94
CA MET A 6 -7.72 -47.47 -49.87
C MET A 6 -8.66 -46.33 -50.23
N ILE A 7 -8.68 -45.27 -49.41
CA ILE A 7 -9.24 -43.96 -49.77
C ILE A 7 -8.17 -42.91 -49.47
N GLY A 8 -7.66 -42.30 -50.53
CA GLY A 8 -6.78 -41.14 -50.48
C GLY A 8 -7.55 -39.88 -50.09
N SER A 9 -6.89 -39.00 -49.36
CA SER A 9 -7.36 -37.64 -49.06
C SER A 9 -6.47 -36.65 -49.78
N GLY A 10 -6.99 -36.09 -50.88
CA GLY A 10 -6.46 -34.91 -51.54
C GLY A 10 -7.40 -33.74 -51.28
N VAL A 11 -7.24 -33.05 -50.16
CA VAL A 11 -7.92 -31.77 -49.87
C VAL A 11 -6.99 -30.95 -48.99
N GLY A 12 -6.63 -29.73 -49.42
CA GLY A 12 -5.98 -28.78 -48.50
C GLY A 12 -5.15 -27.64 -49.10
N ALA A 13 -4.93 -27.57 -50.41
CA ALA A 13 -4.11 -26.50 -51.01
C ALA A 13 -4.88 -25.18 -51.30
N LYS A 14 -6.21 -25.20 -51.35
CA LYS A 14 -7.03 -24.01 -51.65
C LYS A 14 -7.48 -23.21 -50.42
N GLU A 15 -7.49 -23.82 -49.23
CA GLU A 15 -7.93 -23.15 -48.00
C GLU A 15 -6.83 -22.27 -47.39
N THR A 16 -5.59 -22.70 -47.47
CA THR A 16 -4.43 -21.94 -46.95
C THR A 16 -4.19 -20.63 -47.70
N MET A 17 -4.55 -20.53 -48.97
CA MET A 17 -4.32 -19.31 -49.76
C MET A 17 -5.32 -18.18 -49.46
N LYS A 18 -6.54 -18.50 -48.99
CA LYS A 18 -7.53 -17.49 -48.58
C LYS A 18 -7.20 -16.85 -47.23
N VAL A 19 -6.60 -17.60 -46.30
CA VAL A 19 -6.21 -17.09 -44.98
C VAL A 19 -5.12 -16.03 -45.11
N VAL A 20 -4.13 -16.26 -45.99
CA VAL A 20 -3.00 -15.32 -46.20
C VAL A 20 -3.44 -13.99 -46.84
N TYR A 21 -4.50 -13.98 -47.65
CA TYR A 21 -5.00 -12.74 -48.25
C TYR A 21 -5.89 -11.91 -47.30
N GLN A 22 -6.63 -12.55 -46.39
CA GLN A 22 -7.39 -11.83 -45.36
C GLN A 22 -6.48 -11.19 -44.32
N GLU A 23 -5.37 -11.83 -43.95
CA GLU A 23 -4.40 -11.27 -43.00
C GLU A 23 -3.70 -10.00 -43.53
N LYS A 24 -3.41 -9.96 -44.84
CA LYS A 24 -2.83 -8.75 -45.47
C LYS A 24 -3.81 -7.58 -45.63
N ALA A 25 -5.11 -7.85 -45.69
CA ALA A 25 -6.12 -6.79 -45.77
C ALA A 25 -6.44 -6.18 -44.39
N PHE A 26 -6.39 -6.98 -43.32
CA PHE A 26 -6.65 -6.50 -41.96
C PHE A 26 -5.50 -5.62 -41.43
N LEU A 27 -4.25 -5.89 -41.82
CA LEU A 27 -3.07 -5.11 -41.42
C LEU A 27 -2.92 -3.76 -42.14
N ARG A 28 -3.79 -3.43 -43.10
CA ARG A 28 -3.74 -2.14 -43.84
C ARG A 28 -4.69 -1.06 -43.29
N GLY A 29 -5.52 -1.38 -42.29
CA GLY A 29 -6.55 -0.48 -41.77
C GLY A 29 -6.33 0.03 -40.34
N THR A 30 -5.41 -0.55 -39.58
CA THR A 30 -5.04 -0.05 -38.25
C THR A 30 -3.81 0.83 -38.38
N SER A 31 -4.02 2.14 -38.50
CA SER A 31 -3.01 3.13 -38.12
C SER A 31 -2.71 2.93 -36.64
N VAL A 32 -1.75 2.05 -36.33
CA VAL A 32 -1.13 1.98 -35.01
C VAL A 32 -0.53 3.38 -34.80
N PRO A 33 -1.01 4.18 -33.83
CA PRO A 33 -0.37 5.43 -33.51
C PRO A 33 1.09 5.09 -33.23
N SER A 34 2.00 5.68 -33.99
CA SER A 34 3.41 5.36 -33.84
C SER A 34 3.79 5.68 -32.38
N LEU A 35 4.35 4.71 -31.65
CA LEU A 35 4.88 4.90 -30.29
C LEU A 35 5.81 6.13 -30.20
N THR A 36 6.38 6.52 -31.34
CA THR A 36 7.18 7.73 -31.56
C THR A 36 6.43 9.06 -31.50
N GLU A 37 5.12 9.11 -31.76
CA GLU A 37 4.31 10.35 -31.64
C GLU A 37 3.82 10.58 -30.21
N GLU A 38 3.40 9.54 -29.48
CA GLU A 38 3.04 9.67 -28.05
C GLU A 38 4.26 10.06 -27.19
N MET A 39 5.44 9.49 -27.46
CA MET A 39 6.68 9.87 -26.77
C MET A 39 7.13 11.31 -27.08
N ARG A 40 6.68 11.91 -28.20
CA ARG A 40 7.05 13.28 -28.59
C ARG A 40 6.21 14.37 -27.93
N SER A 41 5.07 14.01 -27.32
CA SER A 41 4.18 14.96 -26.67
C SER A 41 4.36 15.05 -25.15
N ALA A 42 5.28 14.29 -24.56
CA ALA A 42 5.61 14.41 -23.14
C ALA A 42 6.41 15.69 -22.89
N ARG A 43 5.72 16.83 -22.87
CA ARG A 43 6.30 18.09 -22.39
C ARG A 43 6.88 17.81 -20.99
N PRO A 44 8.17 18.12 -20.75
CA PRO A 44 8.74 17.97 -19.42
C PRO A 44 7.89 18.80 -18.45
N ALA A 45 7.40 18.16 -17.38
CA ALA A 45 6.59 18.81 -16.37
C ALA A 45 7.37 20.01 -15.82
N THR A 46 6.77 21.19 -15.91
CA THR A 46 7.35 22.40 -15.34
C THR A 46 7.17 22.37 -13.82
N PRO A 47 8.00 23.10 -13.04
CA PRO A 47 7.78 23.22 -11.59
C PRO A 47 6.36 23.68 -11.23
N ALA A 48 5.77 24.56 -12.05
CA ALA A 48 4.39 25.02 -11.89
C ALA A 48 3.36 23.88 -12.05
N ASP A 49 3.62 22.92 -12.94
CA ASP A 49 2.74 21.75 -13.11
C ASP A 49 2.78 20.82 -11.89
N LEU A 50 3.94 20.69 -11.25
CA LEU A 50 4.12 19.88 -10.04
C LEU A 50 3.42 20.49 -8.82
N ASP A 51 3.54 21.81 -8.64
CA ASP A 51 2.82 22.53 -7.58
C ASP A 51 1.30 22.44 -7.78
N GLY A 52 0.82 22.62 -9.02
CA GLY A 52 -0.60 22.47 -9.35
C GLY A 52 -1.14 21.05 -9.10
N TRP A 53 -0.38 20.01 -9.45
CA TRP A 53 -0.73 18.63 -9.13
C TRP A 53 -0.82 18.37 -7.62
N ARG A 54 0.17 18.84 -6.86
CA ARG A 54 0.19 18.69 -5.40
C ARG A 54 -1.00 19.42 -4.76
N ASP A 55 -1.30 20.63 -5.22
CA ASP A 55 -2.42 21.40 -4.68
C ASP A 55 -3.77 20.73 -4.98
N SER A 56 -3.90 20.10 -6.16
CA SER A 56 -5.07 19.26 -6.46
C SER A 56 -5.20 18.08 -5.47
N LEU A 57 -4.11 17.38 -5.18
CA LEU A 57 -4.12 16.27 -4.21
C LEU A 57 -4.45 16.74 -2.78
N ARG A 58 -3.93 17.89 -2.38
CA ARG A 58 -4.23 18.51 -1.08
C ARG A 58 -5.71 18.84 -0.96
N ASN A 59 -6.28 19.46 -2.00
CA ASN A 59 -7.71 19.80 -2.03
C ASN A 59 -8.59 18.54 -1.99
N ASP A 60 -8.23 17.51 -2.76
CA ASP A 60 -8.93 16.21 -2.75
C ASP A 60 -8.87 15.54 -1.37
N MET A 61 -7.69 15.52 -0.73
CA MET A 61 -7.57 14.97 0.63
C MET A 61 -8.39 15.79 1.62
N SER A 62 -8.34 17.12 1.55
CA SER A 62 -9.11 17.98 2.47
C SER A 62 -10.61 17.67 2.41
N ARG A 63 -11.16 17.51 1.20
CA ARG A 63 -12.57 17.13 0.99
C ARG A 63 -12.89 15.74 1.54
N GLU A 64 -11.97 14.79 1.40
CA GLU A 64 -12.17 13.47 1.99
C GLU A 64 -12.13 13.52 3.52
N LEU A 65 -11.24 14.31 4.11
CA LEU A 65 -11.14 14.45 5.57
C LEU A 65 -12.37 15.11 6.21
N ASP A 66 -13.23 15.77 5.43
CA ASP A 66 -14.55 16.25 5.89
C ASP A 66 -15.52 15.08 6.21
N ASP A 67 -15.32 13.88 5.65
CA ASP A 67 -16.20 12.72 5.89
C ASP A 67 -15.95 12.13 7.30
N PRO A 68 -16.98 12.04 8.17
CA PRO A 68 -16.84 11.54 9.54
C PRO A 68 -16.42 10.08 9.67
N ARG A 69 -16.44 9.33 8.58
CA ARG A 69 -15.94 7.95 8.52
C ARG A 69 -14.44 7.89 8.76
N TRP A 70 -13.67 8.88 8.32
CA TRP A 70 -12.20 8.85 8.42
C TRP A 70 -11.69 8.87 9.86
N PRO A 71 -12.14 9.77 10.75
CA PRO A 71 -11.76 9.69 12.16
C PRO A 71 -12.06 8.33 12.79
N ARG A 72 -13.21 7.71 12.47
CA ARG A 72 -13.56 6.37 12.99
C ARG A 72 -12.65 5.30 12.42
N ALA A 73 -12.38 5.33 11.12
CA ALA A 73 -11.49 4.40 10.45
C ALA A 73 -10.07 4.48 11.01
N LEU A 74 -9.51 5.67 11.20
CA LEU A 74 -8.19 5.87 11.79
C LEU A 74 -8.08 5.31 13.21
N ILE A 75 -9.09 5.57 14.05
CA ILE A 75 -9.14 5.00 15.41
C ILE A 75 -9.21 3.47 15.34
N GLY A 76 -10.08 2.93 14.48
CA GLY A 76 -10.21 1.48 14.30
C GLY A 76 -8.90 0.82 13.86
N VAL A 77 -8.20 1.40 12.89
CA VAL A 77 -6.89 0.92 12.43
C VAL A 77 -5.85 1.01 13.56
N GLY A 78 -5.81 2.13 14.29
CA GLY A 78 -4.93 2.28 15.45
C GLY A 78 -5.18 1.24 16.53
N SER A 79 -6.45 0.91 16.80
CA SER A 79 -6.81 -0.14 17.76
C SER A 79 -6.39 -1.53 17.29
N VAL A 80 -6.54 -1.85 15.99
CA VAL A 80 -6.07 -3.12 15.43
C VAL A 80 -4.55 -3.25 15.59
N HIS A 81 -3.80 -2.21 15.23
CA HIS A 81 -2.34 -2.17 15.42
C HIS A 81 -1.98 -2.38 16.90
N LEU A 82 -2.60 -1.64 17.82
CA LEU A 82 -2.32 -1.75 19.25
C LEU A 82 -2.53 -3.18 19.75
N VAL A 83 -3.65 -3.82 19.41
CA VAL A 83 -3.93 -5.21 19.81
C VAL A 83 -2.90 -6.17 19.23
N ALA A 84 -2.57 -6.06 17.94
CA ALA A 84 -1.58 -6.91 17.29
C ALA A 84 -0.20 -6.79 17.97
N PHE A 85 0.23 -5.57 18.28
CA PHE A 85 1.51 -5.34 18.96
C PHE A 85 1.52 -5.73 20.43
N ILE A 86 0.40 -5.66 21.14
CA ILE A 86 0.26 -6.24 22.48
C ILE A 86 0.42 -7.77 22.40
N VAL A 87 -0.20 -8.43 21.42
CA VAL A 87 -0.04 -9.88 21.22
C VAL A 87 1.42 -10.21 20.91
N CYS A 88 2.09 -9.45 20.03
CA CYS A 88 3.53 -9.62 19.76
C CYS A 88 4.38 -9.42 21.02
N GLN A 89 4.02 -8.48 21.90
CA GLN A 89 4.71 -8.21 23.16
C GLN A 89 4.52 -9.34 24.18
N VAL A 90 3.32 -9.90 24.30
CA VAL A 90 3.06 -11.02 25.21
C VAL A 90 3.76 -12.29 24.73
N LEU A 91 3.85 -12.48 23.41
CA LEU A 91 4.52 -13.63 22.80
C LEU A 91 6.03 -13.41 22.63
N SER A 92 6.61 -12.31 23.13
CA SER A 92 8.05 -12.07 23.04
C SER A 92 8.82 -12.87 24.10
N GLU A 93 8.81 -14.19 23.97
CA GLU A 93 9.78 -15.08 24.60
C GLU A 93 11.08 -15.14 23.75
N PRO A 94 12.23 -15.55 24.29
CA PRO A 94 13.48 -15.62 23.52
C PRO A 94 13.30 -16.49 22.27
N VAL A 95 13.23 -15.80 21.13
CA VAL A 95 12.75 -16.32 19.86
C VAL A 95 13.74 -17.35 19.31
N SER A 96 13.28 -18.58 19.12
CA SER A 96 14.00 -19.60 18.34
C SER A 96 14.27 -19.07 16.93
N ARG A 97 15.41 -19.44 16.31
CA ARG A 97 15.91 -18.93 15.01
C ARG A 97 14.94 -19.01 13.82
N LYS A 98 13.74 -19.60 13.95
CA LYS A 98 12.71 -19.74 12.91
C LYS A 98 11.28 -19.69 13.46
N ASP A 99 10.90 -18.59 14.11
CA ASP A 99 9.53 -18.44 14.60
C ASP A 99 8.60 -17.78 13.57
N LEU A 100 7.73 -18.59 12.95
CA LEU A 100 6.72 -18.14 11.99
C LEU A 100 5.52 -17.45 12.65
N ARG A 101 5.41 -17.47 13.98
CA ARG A 101 4.27 -16.86 14.70
C ARG A 101 4.18 -15.35 14.42
N TYR A 102 5.31 -14.65 14.41
CA TYR A 102 5.32 -13.21 14.11
C TYR A 102 4.86 -12.90 12.67
N LEU A 103 5.17 -13.78 11.72
CA LEU A 103 4.71 -13.66 10.34
C LEU A 103 3.18 -13.84 10.25
N ALA A 104 2.66 -14.83 10.98
CA ALA A 104 1.23 -15.10 11.05
C ALA A 104 0.47 -13.94 11.72
N ILE A 105 0.99 -13.41 12.84
CA ILE A 105 0.39 -12.25 13.53
C ILE A 105 0.37 -11.03 12.61
N TRP A 106 1.45 -10.78 11.88
CA TRP A 106 1.51 -9.68 10.91
C TRP A 106 0.46 -9.85 9.78
N PHE A 107 0.29 -11.06 9.25
CA PHE A 107 -0.75 -11.33 8.25
C PHE A 107 -2.16 -11.11 8.83
N VAL A 108 -2.41 -11.58 10.05
CA VAL A 108 -3.69 -11.38 10.76
C VAL A 108 -3.95 -9.90 11.00
N GLU A 109 -2.93 -9.14 11.41
CA GLU A 109 -3.00 -7.68 11.57
C GLU A 109 -3.35 -6.99 10.25
N LEU A 110 -2.68 -7.35 9.15
CA LEU A 110 -2.95 -6.79 7.83
C LEU A 110 -4.40 -7.02 7.39
N VAL A 111 -4.90 -8.26 7.57
CA VAL A 111 -6.30 -8.59 7.30
C VAL A 111 -7.23 -7.79 8.22
N GLY A 112 -6.89 -7.67 9.50
CA GLY A 112 -7.64 -6.88 10.48
C GLY A 112 -7.74 -5.40 10.09
N VAL A 113 -6.64 -4.78 9.65
CA VAL A 113 -6.64 -3.39 9.18
C VAL A 113 -7.47 -3.24 7.92
N PHE A 114 -7.34 -4.16 6.96
CA PHE A 114 -8.14 -4.11 5.73
C PHE A 114 -9.64 -4.26 6.03
N VAL A 115 -10.02 -5.17 6.93
CA VAL A 115 -11.40 -5.36 7.38
C VAL A 115 -11.91 -4.13 8.12
N ALA A 116 -11.13 -3.56 9.04
CA ALA A 116 -11.50 -2.33 9.76
C ALA A 116 -11.72 -1.17 8.79
N MET A 117 -10.82 -0.98 7.82
CA MET A 117 -10.98 0.03 6.76
C MET A 117 -12.23 -0.23 5.91
N ARG A 118 -12.49 -1.47 5.52
CA ARG A 118 -13.67 -1.83 4.74
C ARG A 118 -14.97 -1.55 5.50
N LEU A 119 -15.02 -1.86 6.80
CA LEU A 119 -16.20 -1.67 7.64
C LEU A 119 -16.43 -0.19 7.98
N LEU A 120 -15.36 0.56 8.25
CA LEU A 120 -15.46 1.93 8.77
C LEU A 120 -15.40 3.00 7.67
N ALA A 121 -14.56 2.83 6.65
CA ALA A 121 -14.43 3.74 5.51
C ALA A 121 -15.26 3.33 4.28
N GLY A 122 -15.76 2.09 4.25
CA GLY A 122 -16.65 1.55 3.22
C GLY A 122 -15.96 0.67 2.18
N ARG A 123 -16.75 -0.07 1.38
CA ARG A 123 -16.27 -1.13 0.45
C ARG A 123 -15.27 -0.66 -0.62
N HIS A 124 -15.37 0.59 -1.07
CA HIS A 124 -14.55 1.14 -2.15
C HIS A 124 -13.66 2.30 -1.69
N TRP A 125 -13.28 2.31 -0.41
CA TRP A 125 -12.53 3.40 0.21
C TRP A 125 -11.27 3.81 -0.57
N ILE A 126 -10.52 2.83 -1.11
CA ILE A 126 -9.27 3.05 -1.89
C ILE A 126 -9.49 3.86 -3.17
N ARG A 127 -10.71 3.87 -3.71
CA ARG A 127 -11.06 4.52 -4.99
C ARG A 127 -11.90 5.78 -4.82
N ARG A 128 -12.07 6.28 -3.59
CA ARG A 128 -12.92 7.47 -3.34
C ARG A 128 -12.34 8.74 -3.94
N SER A 129 -11.03 8.93 -3.84
CA SER A 129 -10.30 10.04 -4.47
C SER A 129 -8.91 9.63 -4.91
N ALA A 130 -8.28 10.44 -5.77
CA ALA A 130 -6.89 10.23 -6.17
C ALA A 130 -5.93 10.31 -4.97
N ALA A 131 -6.19 11.23 -4.05
CA ALA A 131 -5.39 11.40 -2.83
C ALA A 131 -5.45 10.18 -1.91
N VAL A 132 -6.64 9.62 -1.67
CA VAL A 132 -6.82 8.39 -0.88
C VAL A 132 -6.17 7.19 -1.57
N ASN A 133 -6.28 7.11 -2.90
CA ASN A 133 -5.62 6.05 -3.66
C ASN A 133 -4.09 6.12 -3.52
N LEU A 134 -3.51 7.31 -3.62
CA LEU A 134 -2.08 7.53 -3.45
C LEU A 134 -1.64 7.23 -2.02
N ALA A 135 -2.39 7.68 -1.01
CA ALA A 135 -2.13 7.35 0.40
C ALA A 135 -2.17 5.82 0.63
N ALA A 136 -3.15 5.11 0.06
CA ALA A 136 -3.23 3.65 0.15
C ALA A 136 -2.04 2.96 -0.51
N LYS A 137 -1.55 3.48 -1.64
CA LYS A 137 -0.33 2.96 -2.29
C LYS A 137 0.91 3.19 -1.44
N LEU A 138 1.10 4.38 -0.88
CA LEU A 138 2.20 4.68 0.03
C LEU A 138 2.18 3.78 1.27
N TRP A 139 0.98 3.55 1.83
CA TRP A 139 0.79 2.66 2.97
C TRP A 139 1.11 1.20 2.59
N THR A 140 0.68 0.76 1.40
CA THR A 140 1.02 -0.59 0.88
C THR A 140 2.53 -0.74 0.69
N THR A 141 3.21 0.26 0.15
CA THR A 141 4.68 0.25 0.02
C THR A 141 5.35 0.17 1.39
N PHE A 142 4.89 0.96 2.37
CA PHE A 142 5.36 0.88 3.75
C PHE A 142 5.22 -0.54 4.32
N LEU A 143 4.09 -1.22 4.08
CA LEU A 143 3.87 -2.60 4.54
C LEU A 143 4.81 -3.59 3.87
N ILE A 144 5.01 -3.48 2.55
CA ILE A 144 5.94 -4.34 1.80
C ILE A 144 7.37 -4.19 2.35
N LEU A 145 7.82 -2.94 2.57
CA LEU A 145 9.14 -2.67 3.13
C LEU A 145 9.26 -3.18 4.56
N SER A 146 8.21 -2.99 5.38
CA SER A 146 8.17 -3.47 6.76
C SER A 146 8.23 -4.99 6.85
N PHE A 147 7.54 -5.69 5.96
CA PHE A 147 7.61 -7.14 5.83
C PHE A 147 9.01 -7.59 5.37
N ASN A 148 9.58 -6.92 4.37
CA ASN A 148 10.89 -7.25 3.84
C ASN A 148 11.98 -7.18 4.93
N VAL A 149 11.99 -6.12 5.76
CA VAL A 149 13.00 -6.01 6.84
C VAL A 149 12.86 -7.10 7.90
N VAL A 150 11.64 -7.53 8.23
CA VAL A 150 11.40 -8.65 9.15
C VAL A 150 11.89 -9.96 8.54
N ALA A 151 11.58 -10.19 7.26
CA ALA A 151 11.99 -11.39 6.53
C ALA A 151 13.52 -11.46 6.43
N LEU A 152 14.18 -10.36 6.04
CA LEU A 152 15.64 -10.27 5.97
C LEU A 152 16.29 -10.52 7.33
N ASN A 153 15.77 -9.89 8.40
CA ASN A 153 16.27 -10.13 9.76
C ASN A 153 16.13 -11.59 10.18
N SER A 154 15.02 -12.25 9.80
CA SER A 154 14.79 -13.67 10.09
C SER A 154 15.73 -14.58 9.29
N LEU A 155 16.03 -14.24 8.03
CA LEU A 155 16.91 -15.02 7.15
C LEU A 155 18.39 -14.92 7.52
N ILE A 156 18.86 -13.72 7.92
CA ILE A 156 20.26 -13.48 8.31
C ILE A 156 20.59 -14.12 9.68
N GLY A 157 19.57 -14.34 10.51
CA GLY A 157 19.72 -14.85 11.87
C GLY A 157 19.62 -13.72 12.90
N ILE A 158 18.90 -14.00 13.99
CA ILE A 158 18.52 -13.02 14.99
C ILE A 158 19.56 -13.04 16.12
N GLU A 159 20.65 -12.29 15.98
CA GLU A 159 21.47 -11.94 17.16
C GLU A 159 20.89 -10.72 17.88
N LEU A 160 20.34 -9.75 17.13
CA LEU A 160 19.64 -8.58 17.64
C LEU A 160 18.49 -8.21 16.68
N PRO A 161 17.25 -7.96 17.16
CA PRO A 161 16.11 -7.65 16.30
C PRO A 161 16.16 -6.20 15.78
N TRP A 162 17.15 -5.88 14.94
CA TRP A 162 17.40 -4.53 14.41
C TRP A 162 16.27 -4.00 13.52
N PHE A 163 15.42 -4.88 12.98
CA PHE A 163 14.25 -4.46 12.19
C PHE A 163 13.25 -3.62 13.01
N LYS A 164 13.20 -3.81 14.33
CA LYS A 164 12.26 -3.11 15.22
C LYS A 164 12.44 -1.57 15.11
N PRO A 165 13.62 -0.98 15.40
CA PRO A 165 13.80 0.47 15.24
C PRO A 165 13.66 0.94 13.79
N VAL A 166 13.97 0.10 12.79
CA VAL A 166 13.78 0.43 11.36
C VAL A 166 12.31 0.69 11.02
N TRP A 167 11.37 0.01 11.67
CA TRP A 167 9.95 0.31 11.52
C TRP A 167 9.58 1.74 11.93
N GLY A 168 10.25 2.30 12.96
CA GLY A 168 10.10 3.70 13.33
C GLY A 168 10.52 4.65 12.20
N THR A 169 11.66 4.36 11.55
CA THR A 169 12.13 5.13 10.38
C THR A 169 11.20 5.01 9.17
N LEU A 170 10.72 3.80 8.86
CA LEU A 170 9.76 3.59 7.78
C LEU A 170 8.43 4.34 8.04
N SER A 171 7.96 4.32 9.29
CA SER A 171 6.75 5.05 9.70
C SER A 171 6.94 6.57 9.60
N THR A 172 8.11 7.06 10.02
CA THR A 172 8.50 8.47 9.86
C THR A 172 8.44 8.88 8.40
N PHE A 173 9.07 8.11 7.51
CA PHE A 173 9.10 8.41 6.09
C PHE A 173 7.69 8.39 5.47
N PHE A 174 6.87 7.40 5.82
CA PHE A 174 5.48 7.31 5.37
C PHE A 174 4.68 8.55 5.78
N LEU A 175 4.69 8.90 7.07
CA LEU A 175 3.94 10.04 7.60
C LEU A 175 4.48 11.39 7.09
N ALA A 176 5.80 11.53 6.95
CA ALA A 176 6.42 12.71 6.34
C ALA A 176 6.02 12.86 4.87
N SER A 177 5.92 11.76 4.13
CA SER A 177 5.43 11.76 2.74
C SER A 177 3.97 12.20 2.67
N LEU A 178 3.11 11.70 3.57
CA LEU A 178 1.73 12.17 3.69
C LEU A 178 1.67 13.67 4.08
N ALA A 179 2.60 14.12 4.92
CA ALA A 179 2.65 15.50 5.37
C ALA A 179 2.99 16.45 4.21
N TRP A 180 3.99 16.07 3.42
CA TRP A 180 4.44 16.83 2.26
C TRP A 180 3.38 16.85 1.15
N LEU A 181 2.74 15.71 0.88
CA LEU A 181 1.72 15.60 -0.19
C LEU A 181 0.40 16.26 0.18
N PHE A 182 -0.11 16.02 1.38
CA PHE A 182 -1.52 16.28 1.69
C PHE A 182 -1.74 17.32 2.76
N SER A 183 -1.11 17.19 3.93
CA SER A 183 -1.39 18.08 5.05
C SER A 183 -0.27 18.10 6.09
N PRO A 184 0.19 19.28 6.54
CA PRO A 184 1.21 19.37 7.58
C PRO A 184 0.80 18.71 8.91
N LEU A 185 -0.49 18.38 9.09
CA LEU A 185 -0.99 17.60 10.21
C LEU A 185 -0.23 16.29 10.43
N PHE A 186 0.20 15.62 9.36
CA PHE A 186 0.93 14.35 9.45
C PHE A 186 2.41 14.53 9.86
N PHE A 187 2.91 15.76 9.94
CA PHE A 187 4.30 16.02 10.35
C PHE A 187 4.53 15.71 11.83
N ILE A 188 3.56 16.06 12.70
CA ILE A 188 3.63 15.75 14.14
C ILE A 188 3.81 14.24 14.38
N PRO A 189 2.95 13.35 13.84
CA PRO A 189 3.16 11.92 14.02
C PRO A 189 4.40 11.39 13.29
N ALA A 190 4.90 12.05 12.24
CA ALA A 190 6.18 11.68 11.63
C ALA A 190 7.35 11.88 12.61
N VAL A 191 7.44 13.05 13.25
CA VAL A 191 8.46 13.32 14.29
C VAL A 191 8.29 12.38 15.48
N GLN A 192 7.04 12.11 15.89
CA GLN A 192 6.74 11.14 16.93
C GLN A 192 7.31 9.75 16.58
N MET A 193 7.08 9.26 15.36
CA MET A 193 7.56 7.93 14.94
C MET A 193 9.09 7.83 14.84
N TRP A 194 9.76 8.93 14.53
CA TRP A 194 11.22 9.00 14.60
C TRP A 194 11.71 8.79 16.03
N ALA A 195 11.10 9.50 16.98
CA ALA A 195 11.40 9.34 18.40
C ALA A 195 11.03 7.93 18.92
N THR A 196 9.92 7.36 18.43
CA THR A 196 9.53 5.97 18.70
C THR A 196 10.64 5.00 18.28
N GLY A 197 11.23 5.17 17.09
CA GLY A 197 12.34 4.33 16.61
C GLY A 197 13.56 4.39 17.54
N LEU A 198 13.92 5.58 18.03
CA LEU A 198 14.99 5.74 19.03
C LEU A 198 14.63 5.08 20.36
N LEU A 199 13.40 5.27 20.84
CA LEU A 199 12.93 4.67 22.09
C LEU A 199 12.93 3.14 22.04
N MET A 200 12.57 2.55 20.89
CA MET A 200 12.64 1.11 20.67
C MET A 200 14.08 0.56 20.67
N ALA A 201 15.06 1.38 20.30
CA ALA A 201 16.48 1.01 20.39
C ALA A 201 16.98 1.06 21.86
N VAL A 202 16.48 2.01 22.65
CA VAL A 202 16.82 2.14 24.08
C VAL A 202 16.12 1.08 24.94
N LEU A 203 14.87 0.73 24.61
CA LEU A 203 14.03 -0.23 25.34
C LEU A 203 13.62 -1.41 24.42
N PRO A 204 14.57 -2.26 24.01
CA PRO A 204 14.33 -3.32 23.01
C PRO A 204 13.30 -4.36 23.47
N ASP A 205 13.20 -4.57 24.79
CA ASP A 205 12.26 -5.52 25.41
C ASP A 205 10.81 -5.05 25.26
N TYR A 206 10.56 -3.74 25.27
CA TYR A 206 9.22 -3.14 25.16
C TYR A 206 8.91 -2.64 23.75
N ALA A 207 9.80 -2.89 22.78
CA ALA A 207 9.72 -2.25 21.47
C ALA A 207 8.41 -2.51 20.71
N TYR A 208 7.79 -3.69 20.83
CA TYR A 208 6.49 -3.95 20.22
C TYR A 208 5.40 -3.09 20.85
N LEU A 209 5.32 -3.06 22.18
CA LEU A 209 4.36 -2.23 22.90
C LEU A 209 4.55 -0.74 22.61
N THR A 210 5.79 -0.25 22.66
CA THR A 210 6.14 1.15 22.36
C THR A 210 5.66 1.54 20.96
N TYR A 211 5.89 0.68 19.97
CA TYR A 211 5.48 0.93 18.59
C TYR A 211 3.96 0.91 18.40
N GLY A 212 3.28 -0.09 18.98
CA GLY A 212 1.81 -0.19 18.93
C GLY A 212 1.11 0.99 19.57
N VAL A 213 1.56 1.41 20.76
CA VAL A 213 1.04 2.60 21.46
C VAL A 213 1.30 3.86 20.63
N SER A 214 2.48 3.98 20.02
CA SER A 214 2.82 5.13 19.18
C SER A 214 1.92 5.24 17.95
N TRP A 215 1.63 4.13 17.26
CA TRP A 215 0.66 4.11 16.14
C TRP A 215 -0.75 4.49 16.60
N TRP A 216 -1.19 3.96 17.74
CA TRP A 216 -2.48 4.30 18.29
C TRP A 216 -2.61 5.80 18.61
N ILE A 217 -1.62 6.38 19.30
CA ILE A 217 -1.59 7.81 19.62
C ILE A 217 -1.54 8.65 18.34
N ALA A 218 -0.72 8.28 17.36
CA ALA A 218 -0.60 9.01 16.10
C ALA A 218 -1.94 9.07 15.36
N LEU A 219 -2.61 7.92 15.18
CA LEU A 219 -3.87 7.85 14.45
C LEU A 219 -5.03 8.48 15.22
N LEU A 220 -5.07 8.30 16.54
CA LEU A 220 -6.04 8.98 17.40
C LEU A 220 -5.85 10.50 17.36
N GLY A 221 -4.61 10.99 17.44
CA GLY A 221 -4.28 12.41 17.36
C GLY A 221 -4.72 13.03 16.03
N VAL A 222 -4.44 12.35 14.92
CA VAL A 222 -4.91 12.77 13.59
C VAL A 222 -6.45 12.77 13.53
N ALA A 223 -7.10 11.72 14.02
CA ALA A 223 -8.57 11.63 14.05
C ALA A 223 -9.21 12.77 14.87
N VAL A 224 -8.66 13.09 16.03
CA VAL A 224 -9.12 14.20 16.88
C VAL A 224 -8.89 15.54 16.19
N ALA A 225 -7.73 15.74 15.54
CA ALA A 225 -7.44 16.97 14.83
C ALA A 225 -8.39 17.19 13.63
N ILE A 226 -8.73 16.13 12.89
CA ILE A 226 -9.74 16.18 11.82
C ILE A 226 -11.10 16.60 12.41
N ARG A 227 -11.56 15.95 13.48
CA ARG A 227 -12.85 16.29 14.12
C ARG A 227 -12.91 17.74 14.60
N ARG A 228 -11.81 18.27 15.15
CA ARG A 228 -11.74 19.67 15.60
C ARG A 228 -11.82 20.68 14.45
N LYS A 229 -11.24 20.35 13.30
CA LYS A 229 -11.29 21.21 12.11
C LYS A 229 -12.64 21.15 11.39
N HIS A 230 -13.36 20.03 11.53
CA HIS A 230 -14.62 19.77 10.82
C HIS A 230 -15.75 19.40 11.78
N PRO A 231 -16.19 20.32 12.67
CA PRO A 231 -17.17 20.03 13.73
C PRO A 231 -18.57 19.65 13.19
N GLN A 232 -18.89 19.97 11.94
CA GLN A 232 -20.17 19.63 11.31
C GLN A 232 -20.30 18.12 10.95
N ALA A 233 -19.24 17.34 11.14
CA ALA A 233 -19.22 15.91 10.89
C ALA A 233 -19.51 15.05 12.15
N ALA A 234 -19.71 15.67 13.32
CA ALA A 234 -19.94 14.96 14.58
C ALA A 234 -21.39 14.49 14.75
#